data_AF-W4FNS7-F1
#
_entry.id   AF-W4FNS7-F1
#
_cell.length_a   1.000
_cell.length_b   1.000
_cell.length_c   1.000
_cell.angle_alpha   90.00
_cell.angle_beta   90.00
_cell.angle_gamma   90.00
#
_symmetry.space_group_name_H-M   'P 1'
#
loop_
_entity.id
_entity.type
_entity.pdbx_description
1 polymer ?
#
loop_
_entity_poly.entity_id
_entity_poly.type
_entity_poly.pdbx_seq_one_letter_code
_entity_poly.pdbx_strand_id
1 'polypeptide(L)'
;MANDAADALSVHLTTAHGVKVLASIATNDDHDDLSLQAEALRLLSEHAHDPTIASAWESSSILTYVLASPALNDADSDLHLVLWRCLAQCAETVTPLLPQLWSARRSILDVATSIQDAPLHSTSLAAHTLAALVASVAEHAPALLVPSASTGPFAGFGDLSDLGLAFVRQVKLWYVLTNEAALLSMLAHATTTVSDVKVTFQAKLPALVCREYVLYHETFDLHYNAVAFLFNLVHVLWRDDVAAPESTTRHDQIFGHVVLRLCLSKHKIVWSEMRGVLEHIVTSSPDFAAANLVPQPHLRGAVAHLAAKSHDVAAWTTSLLGQVDTFETVHRINVIQLPSLQIDLTLRDAVDVATTLKTTGNRWFRDGNYTAARSFYRVALSTLTVSEAFNASRRPTAVKLTVGHPVKVQQGTAWLVGMVSDVNEDVVDVMFDNGTEADNVPIHKVHMLPVETSAIADLRLHLCMNSAKCLHALGCTQDAIECLTFALTVSSEHIPALYLR
;
A
#
# COMPACT_ATOMS: atom_id res chain seq x y z
N MET A 1 38.88 -8.92 40.17
CA MET A 1 39.44 -10.20 39.66
C MET A 1 38.66 -10.75 38.46
N ALA A 2 37.79 -9.97 37.79
CA ALA A 2 37.06 -10.43 36.60
C ALA A 2 37.83 -10.25 35.26
N ASN A 3 38.97 -9.55 35.25
CA ASN A 3 39.72 -9.26 34.02
C ASN A 3 40.72 -10.36 33.60
N ASP A 4 41.25 -11.16 34.53
CA ASP A 4 42.36 -12.08 34.22
C ASP A 4 41.94 -13.28 33.35
N ALA A 5 40.70 -13.75 33.44
CA ALA A 5 40.20 -14.89 32.65
C ALA A 5 39.81 -14.49 31.21
N ALA A 6 39.23 -13.30 31.04
CA ALA A 6 38.89 -12.74 29.73
C ALA A 6 40.16 -12.46 28.90
N ASP A 7 41.17 -11.87 29.53
CA ASP A 7 42.47 -11.62 28.90
C ASP A 7 43.18 -12.93 28.53
N ALA A 8 43.08 -13.97 29.37
CA ALA A 8 43.67 -15.29 29.09
C ALA A 8 43.00 -16.02 27.91
N LEU A 9 41.67 -16.00 27.81
CA LEU A 9 40.95 -16.68 26.73
C LEU A 9 41.02 -15.92 25.40
N SER A 10 41.10 -14.58 25.43
CA SER A 10 41.18 -13.76 24.21
C SER A 10 42.38 -14.10 23.31
N VAL A 11 43.50 -14.56 23.91
CA VAL A 11 44.70 -14.99 23.18
C VAL A 11 44.39 -16.10 22.17
N HIS A 12 43.41 -16.96 22.48
CA HIS A 12 43.03 -18.07 21.62
C HIS A 12 42.31 -17.64 20.33
N LEU A 13 41.81 -16.40 20.23
CA LEU A 13 41.20 -15.88 19.00
C LEU A 13 42.21 -15.69 17.86
N THR A 14 43.51 -15.59 18.18
CA THR A 14 44.56 -15.23 17.21
C THR A 14 44.97 -16.37 16.27
N THR A 15 44.59 -17.61 16.55
CA THR A 15 44.99 -18.78 15.76
C THR A 15 43.83 -19.74 15.52
N ALA A 16 43.80 -20.40 14.36
CA ALA A 16 42.77 -21.41 14.06
C ALA A 16 42.75 -22.57 15.07
N HIS A 17 43.89 -22.91 15.67
CA HIS A 17 43.93 -23.91 16.75
C HIS A 17 43.32 -23.38 18.04
N GLY A 18 43.64 -22.14 18.43
CA GLY A 18 43.03 -21.50 19.60
C GLY A 18 41.52 -21.36 19.48
N VAL A 19 41.00 -21.01 18.30
CA VAL A 19 39.55 -20.96 18.05
C VAL A 19 38.89 -22.32 18.26
N LYS A 20 39.54 -23.43 17.89
CA LYS A 20 39.05 -24.79 18.19
C LYS A 20 39.06 -25.11 19.68
N VAL A 21 40.06 -24.63 20.42
CA VAL A 21 40.10 -24.76 21.89
C VAL A 21 38.94 -24.00 22.51
N LEU A 22 38.70 -22.75 22.10
CA LEU A 22 37.55 -21.96 22.55
C LEU A 22 36.22 -22.65 22.22
N ALA A 23 36.08 -23.20 21.01
CA ALA A 23 34.89 -23.96 20.63
C ALA A 23 34.66 -25.17 21.56
N SER A 24 35.72 -25.92 21.88
CA SER A 24 35.64 -27.06 22.81
C SER A 24 35.26 -26.65 24.23
N ILE A 25 35.70 -25.48 24.70
CA ILE A 25 35.32 -24.94 26.01
C ILE A 25 33.85 -24.50 25.98
N ALA A 26 33.43 -23.84 24.90
CA ALA A 26 32.07 -23.33 24.72
C ALA A 26 31.01 -24.45 24.65
N THR A 27 31.36 -25.61 24.09
CA THR A 27 30.46 -26.77 23.97
C THR A 27 30.74 -27.85 25.02
N ASN A 28 31.42 -27.52 26.12
CA ASN A 28 31.69 -28.49 27.17
C ASN A 28 30.41 -28.76 27.98
N ASP A 29 30.07 -30.03 28.18
CA ASP A 29 28.93 -30.45 28.99
C ASP A 29 29.27 -30.58 30.49
N ASP A 30 30.56 -30.51 30.87
CA ASP A 30 30.96 -30.50 32.27
C ASP A 30 30.53 -29.20 32.95
N HIS A 31 29.57 -29.30 33.88
CA HIS A 31 28.97 -28.20 34.63
C HIS A 31 29.90 -27.54 35.66
N ASP A 32 31.15 -27.98 35.77
CA ASP A 32 32.09 -27.54 36.80
C ASP A 32 32.64 -26.12 36.53
N ASP A 33 32.56 -25.62 35.30
CA ASP A 33 33.19 -24.34 34.88
C ASP A 33 32.30 -23.47 33.96
N LEU A 34 31.02 -23.30 34.33
CA LEU A 34 30.03 -22.49 33.59
C LEU A 34 30.50 -21.06 33.28
N SER A 35 31.33 -20.47 34.14
CA SER A 35 31.89 -19.12 33.93
C SER A 35 32.90 -19.08 32.77
N LEU A 36 33.75 -20.10 32.63
CA LEU A 36 34.69 -20.21 31.51
C LEU A 36 33.94 -20.50 30.21
N GLN A 37 32.91 -21.34 30.28
CA GLN A 37 32.04 -21.63 29.15
C GLN A 37 31.31 -20.37 28.65
N ALA A 38 30.72 -19.60 29.58
CA ALA A 38 30.05 -18.34 29.28
C ALA A 38 30.98 -17.35 28.58
N GLU A 39 32.21 -17.23 29.07
CA GLU A 39 33.21 -16.32 28.52
C GLU A 39 33.71 -16.77 27.13
N ALA A 40 33.91 -18.08 26.92
CA ALA A 40 34.26 -18.62 25.61
C ALA A 40 33.15 -18.35 24.58
N LEU A 41 31.88 -18.58 24.95
CA LEU A 41 30.72 -18.28 24.11
C LEU A 41 30.64 -16.78 23.77
N ARG A 42 30.83 -15.91 24.77
CA ARG A 42 30.87 -14.46 24.57
C ARG A 42 31.93 -14.06 23.56
N LEU A 43 33.19 -14.46 23.76
CA LEU A 43 34.31 -14.12 22.88
C LEU A 43 34.10 -14.62 21.44
N LEU A 44 33.62 -15.86 21.28
CA LEU A 44 33.32 -16.44 19.98
C LEU A 44 32.19 -15.72 19.25
N SER A 45 31.18 -15.22 19.97
CA SER A 45 30.07 -14.48 19.37
C SER A 45 30.46 -13.06 18.97
N GLU A 46 31.17 -12.31 19.83
CA GLU A 46 31.61 -10.93 19.56
C GLU A 46 32.54 -10.84 18.34
N HIS A 47 33.34 -11.88 18.11
CA HIS A 47 34.31 -11.95 17.01
C HIS A 47 33.83 -12.79 15.83
N ALA A 48 32.55 -13.17 15.80
CA ALA A 48 32.04 -14.07 14.76
C ALA A 48 32.02 -13.46 13.35
N HIS A 49 32.26 -12.15 13.22
CA HIS A 49 32.52 -11.48 11.94
C HIS A 49 33.87 -11.87 11.30
N ASP A 50 34.82 -12.43 12.07
CA ASP A 50 36.06 -13.00 11.53
C ASP A 50 35.75 -14.31 10.77
N PRO A 51 36.17 -14.47 9.50
CA PRO A 51 35.93 -15.68 8.72
C PRO A 51 36.40 -16.98 9.38
N THR A 52 37.50 -16.93 10.13
CA THR A 52 38.06 -18.09 10.84
C THR A 52 37.11 -18.54 11.96
N ILE A 53 36.52 -17.59 12.68
CA ILE A 53 35.61 -17.85 13.79
C ILE A 53 34.23 -18.25 13.24
N ALA A 54 33.73 -17.56 12.21
CA ALA A 54 32.51 -17.97 11.50
C ALA A 54 32.61 -19.43 11.02
N SER A 55 33.75 -19.83 10.44
CA SER A 55 33.98 -21.22 10.03
C SER A 55 33.98 -22.20 11.20
N ALA A 56 34.39 -21.77 12.40
CA ALA A 56 34.33 -22.59 13.60
C ALA A 56 32.89 -22.77 14.10
N TRP A 57 32.06 -21.74 14.02
CA TRP A 57 30.62 -21.85 14.29
C TRP A 57 29.93 -22.88 13.40
N GLU A 58 30.30 -22.93 12.12
CA GLU A 58 29.77 -23.92 11.16
C GLU A 58 30.33 -25.34 11.39
N SER A 59 31.64 -25.46 11.61
CA SER A 59 32.34 -26.75 11.61
C SER A 59 32.40 -27.44 12.98
N SER A 60 32.28 -26.68 14.08
CA SER A 60 32.47 -27.17 15.45
C SER A 60 31.15 -27.37 16.20
N SER A 61 30.02 -27.42 15.50
CA SER A 61 28.67 -27.65 16.06
C SER A 61 28.25 -26.70 17.19
N ILE A 62 28.92 -25.55 17.33
CA ILE A 62 28.65 -24.56 18.39
C ILE A 62 27.21 -24.06 18.28
N LEU A 63 26.77 -23.72 17.07
CA LEU A 63 25.39 -23.29 16.84
C LEU A 63 24.39 -24.40 17.22
N THR A 64 24.69 -25.66 16.87
CA THR A 64 23.86 -26.81 17.25
C THR A 64 23.79 -26.98 18.76
N TYR A 65 24.92 -26.84 19.45
CA TYR A 65 24.98 -26.87 20.91
C TYR A 65 24.12 -25.76 21.53
N VAL A 66 24.31 -24.51 21.10
CA VAL A 66 23.56 -23.37 21.61
C VAL A 66 22.06 -23.59 21.44
N LEU A 67 21.61 -23.99 20.24
CA LEU A 67 20.19 -24.22 19.94
C LEU A 67 19.59 -25.42 20.69
N ALA A 68 20.38 -26.43 21.03
CA ALA A 68 19.94 -27.62 21.75
C ALA A 68 20.04 -27.47 23.28
N SER A 69 20.71 -26.43 23.78
CA SER A 69 20.99 -26.27 25.20
C SER A 69 19.70 -26.02 26.00
N PRO A 70 19.43 -26.79 27.08
CA PRO A 70 18.26 -26.57 27.92
C PRO A 70 18.28 -25.21 28.63
N ALA A 71 19.47 -24.61 28.81
CA ALA A 71 19.64 -23.29 29.40
C ALA A 71 18.97 -22.16 28.59
N LEU A 72 18.66 -22.37 27.30
CA LEU A 72 17.87 -21.40 26.54
C LEU A 72 16.43 -21.24 27.08
N ASN A 73 15.86 -22.30 27.67
CA ASN A 73 14.51 -22.32 28.22
C ASN A 73 14.46 -22.07 29.73
N ASP A 74 15.60 -22.20 30.42
CA ASP A 74 15.72 -22.06 31.86
C ASP A 74 16.23 -20.66 32.23
N ALA A 75 15.32 -19.76 32.58
CA ALA A 75 15.65 -18.38 32.94
C ALA A 75 16.52 -18.27 34.21
N ASP A 76 16.57 -19.32 35.04
CA ASP A 76 17.39 -19.37 36.25
C ASP A 76 18.81 -19.89 35.96
N SER A 77 19.10 -20.35 34.73
CA SER A 77 20.42 -20.81 34.33
C SER A 77 21.40 -19.65 34.13
N ASP A 78 22.61 -19.77 34.68
CA ASP A 78 23.70 -18.80 34.48
C ASP A 78 24.09 -18.61 33.00
N LEU A 79 23.81 -19.61 32.15
CA LEU A 79 24.08 -19.54 30.71
C LEU A 79 22.94 -18.91 29.90
N HIS A 80 21.74 -18.76 30.47
CA HIS A 80 20.53 -18.36 29.74
C HIS A 80 20.73 -17.08 28.91
N LEU A 81 21.14 -16.00 29.58
CA LEU A 81 21.36 -14.71 28.92
C LEU A 81 22.56 -14.72 27.98
N VAL A 82 23.57 -15.54 28.28
CA VAL A 82 24.76 -15.68 27.44
C VAL A 82 24.39 -16.31 26.11
N LEU A 83 23.60 -17.38 26.13
CA LEU A 83 23.16 -18.08 24.92
C LEU A 83 22.29 -17.18 24.04
N TRP A 84 21.33 -16.46 24.62
CA TRP A 84 20.51 -15.49 23.88
C TRP A 84 21.34 -14.34 23.30
N ARG A 85 22.34 -13.82 24.04
CA ARG A 85 23.25 -12.79 23.51
C ARG A 85 24.09 -13.33 22.36
N CYS A 86 24.56 -14.57 22.46
CA CYS A 86 25.30 -15.22 21.39
C CYS A 86 24.45 -15.34 20.13
N LEU A 87 23.19 -15.77 20.25
CA LEU A 87 22.26 -15.87 19.12
C LEU A 87 21.98 -14.50 18.49
N ALA A 88 21.73 -13.46 19.30
CA ALA A 88 21.55 -12.10 18.81
C ALA A 88 22.78 -11.61 18.03
N GLN A 89 23.96 -11.74 18.62
CA GLN A 89 25.22 -11.32 18.00
C GLN A 89 25.50 -12.09 16.69
N CYS A 90 25.23 -13.40 16.67
CA CYS A 90 25.38 -14.20 15.46
C CYS A 90 24.40 -13.78 14.37
N ALA A 91 23.15 -13.48 14.74
CA ALA A 91 22.14 -12.99 13.82
C ALA A 91 22.50 -11.61 13.23
N GLU A 92 23.09 -10.72 14.01
CA GLU A 92 23.48 -9.37 13.57
C GLU A 92 24.74 -9.36 12.70
N THR A 93 25.77 -10.12 13.07
CA THR A 93 27.13 -9.88 12.55
C THR A 93 27.68 -10.97 11.65
N VAL A 94 27.00 -12.12 11.52
CA VAL A 94 27.58 -13.31 10.89
C VAL A 94 26.78 -13.76 9.69
N THR A 95 26.99 -13.08 8.56
CA THR A 95 26.31 -13.37 7.28
C THR A 95 26.38 -14.85 6.87
N PRO A 96 27.52 -15.57 7.00
CA PRO A 96 27.59 -16.99 6.63
C PRO A 96 26.67 -17.91 7.45
N LEU A 97 26.37 -17.56 8.72
CA LEU A 97 25.52 -18.37 9.59
C LEU A 97 24.02 -18.14 9.36
N LEU A 98 23.63 -17.06 8.65
CA LEU A 98 22.22 -16.70 8.44
C LEU A 98 21.37 -17.84 7.85
N PRO A 99 21.83 -18.64 6.85
CA PRO A 99 21.02 -19.75 6.35
C PRO A 99 20.74 -20.82 7.41
N GLN A 100 21.71 -21.11 8.29
CA GLN A 100 21.55 -22.09 9.37
C GLN A 100 20.61 -21.56 10.45
N LEU A 101 20.82 -20.32 10.91
CA LEU A 101 19.93 -19.65 11.85
C LEU A 101 18.50 -19.53 11.31
N TRP A 102 18.36 -19.18 10.03
CA TRP A 102 17.06 -19.11 9.36
C TRP A 102 16.38 -20.47 9.30
N SER A 103 17.13 -21.55 9.03
CA SER A 103 16.57 -22.91 9.05
C SER A 103 16.05 -23.30 10.43
N ALA A 104 16.68 -22.81 11.50
CA ALA A 104 16.28 -23.04 12.89
C ALA A 104 15.25 -22.03 13.45
N ARG A 105 14.84 -21.02 12.66
CA ARG A 105 14.01 -19.88 13.12
C ARG A 105 12.75 -20.29 13.89
N ARG A 106 12.11 -21.39 13.50
CA ARG A 106 10.91 -21.89 14.19
C ARG A 106 11.23 -22.44 15.57
N SER A 107 12.33 -23.19 15.71
CA SER A 107 12.81 -23.65 17.01
C SER A 107 13.20 -22.48 17.91
N ILE A 108 13.85 -21.45 17.36
CA ILE A 108 14.21 -20.24 18.12
C ILE A 108 12.94 -19.52 18.60
N LEU A 109 11.93 -19.40 17.73
CA LEU A 109 10.63 -18.84 18.10
C LEU A 109 9.95 -19.65 19.20
N ASP A 110 9.89 -20.97 19.07
CA ASP A 110 9.23 -21.84 20.05
C ASP A 110 9.88 -21.70 21.44
N VAL A 111 11.21 -21.69 21.50
CA VAL A 111 11.98 -21.41 22.73
C VAL A 111 11.66 -20.02 23.28
N ALA A 112 11.73 -18.98 22.44
CA ALA A 112 11.39 -17.60 22.84
C ALA A 112 9.96 -17.49 23.41
N THR A 113 9.00 -18.23 22.83
CA THR A 113 7.62 -18.22 23.32
C THR A 113 7.46 -18.98 24.64
N SER A 114 8.26 -20.03 24.87
CA SER A 114 8.20 -20.81 26.11
C SER A 114 8.65 -20.01 27.34
N ILE A 115 9.54 -19.03 27.14
CA ILE A 115 10.05 -18.14 28.19
C ILE A 115 9.25 -16.85 28.33
N GLN A 116 8.01 -16.79 27.84
CA GLN A 116 7.17 -15.58 27.89
C GLN A 116 6.94 -15.04 29.32
N ASP A 117 6.99 -15.91 30.33
CA ASP A 117 6.78 -15.57 31.74
C ASP A 117 8.12 -15.30 32.48
N ALA A 118 9.25 -15.37 31.77
CA ALA A 118 10.57 -15.06 32.29
C ALA A 118 10.75 -13.54 32.54
N PRO A 119 11.82 -13.13 33.25
CA PRO A 119 12.12 -11.71 33.44
C PRO A 119 12.19 -10.93 32.13
N LEU A 120 11.84 -9.63 32.19
CA LEU A 120 11.73 -8.76 31.00
C LEU A 120 13.01 -8.71 30.15
N HIS A 121 14.18 -8.82 30.77
CA HIS A 121 15.46 -8.80 30.05
C HIS A 121 15.67 -10.05 29.21
N SER A 122 15.15 -11.21 29.62
CA SER A 122 15.17 -12.45 28.81
C SER A 122 14.26 -12.33 27.60
N THR A 123 13.01 -11.90 27.83
CA THR A 123 12.02 -11.76 26.75
C THR A 123 12.38 -10.66 25.75
N SER A 124 12.95 -9.55 26.22
CA SER A 124 13.50 -8.49 25.37
C SER A 124 14.64 -8.99 24.50
N LEU A 125 15.58 -9.75 25.05
CA LEU A 125 16.71 -10.27 24.29
C LEU A 125 16.29 -11.34 23.26
N ALA A 126 15.32 -12.19 23.60
CA ALA A 126 14.76 -13.15 22.66
C ALA A 126 14.01 -12.47 21.50
N ALA A 127 13.20 -11.44 21.82
CA ALA A 127 12.53 -10.60 20.83
C ALA A 127 13.53 -9.90 19.89
N HIS A 128 14.59 -9.31 20.46
CA HIS A 128 15.68 -8.67 19.72
C HIS A 128 16.41 -9.66 18.81
N THR A 129 16.71 -10.86 19.29
CA THR A 129 17.36 -11.93 18.51
C THR A 129 16.56 -12.26 17.24
N LEU A 130 15.24 -12.42 17.37
CA LEU A 130 14.36 -12.72 16.24
C LEU A 130 14.27 -11.53 15.27
N ALA A 131 14.18 -10.30 15.79
CA ALA A 131 14.14 -9.11 14.97
C ALA A 131 15.44 -8.91 14.18
N ALA A 132 16.59 -9.07 14.84
CA ALA A 132 17.91 -9.03 14.22
C ALA A 132 18.06 -10.10 13.14
N LEU A 133 17.64 -11.35 13.40
CA LEU A 133 17.71 -12.42 12.42
C LEU A 133 16.94 -12.07 11.14
N VAL A 134 15.71 -11.60 11.27
CA VAL A 134 14.89 -11.24 10.12
C VAL A 134 15.45 -10.04 9.38
N ALA A 135 15.93 -9.02 10.09
CA ALA A 135 16.54 -7.83 9.50
C ALA A 135 17.80 -8.19 8.70
N SER A 136 18.73 -8.96 9.29
CA SER A 136 19.95 -9.41 8.62
C SER A 136 19.67 -10.30 7.41
N VAL A 137 18.65 -11.18 7.50
CA VAL A 137 18.23 -11.98 6.35
C VAL A 137 17.63 -11.10 5.25
N ALA A 138 16.83 -10.09 5.60
CA ALA A 138 16.29 -9.15 4.62
C ALA A 138 17.37 -8.36 3.89
N GLU A 139 18.43 -7.97 4.60
CA GLU A 139 19.54 -7.20 4.04
C GLU A 139 20.51 -8.06 3.21
N HIS A 140 20.94 -9.19 3.76
CA HIS A 140 22.06 -9.95 3.21
C HIS A 140 21.66 -11.24 2.48
N ALA A 141 20.47 -11.78 2.76
CA ALA A 141 19.99 -13.03 2.17
C ALA A 141 18.48 -13.00 1.81
N PRO A 142 17.99 -12.00 1.06
CA PRO A 142 16.56 -11.79 0.83
C PRO A 142 15.87 -12.96 0.09
N ALA A 143 16.65 -13.79 -0.63
CA ALA A 143 16.16 -15.01 -1.25
C ALA A 143 15.60 -16.05 -0.23
N LEU A 144 15.92 -15.92 1.05
CA LEU A 144 15.39 -16.76 2.12
C LEU A 144 13.99 -16.32 2.61
N LEU A 145 13.59 -15.07 2.32
CA LEU A 145 12.28 -14.50 2.68
C LEU A 145 11.21 -14.72 1.60
N VAL A 146 11.45 -15.62 0.65
CA VAL A 146 10.55 -15.81 -0.49
C VAL A 146 9.21 -16.43 -0.03
N PRO A 147 8.07 -15.87 -0.47
CA PRO A 147 6.77 -16.46 -0.24
C PRO A 147 6.67 -17.80 -0.97
N SER A 148 6.88 -18.90 -0.25
CA SER A 148 6.55 -20.22 -0.78
C SER A 148 5.31 -20.76 -0.08
N ALA A 149 4.41 -21.37 -0.86
CA ALA A 149 3.35 -22.20 -0.30
C ALA A 149 3.90 -23.32 0.62
N SER A 150 5.20 -23.64 0.51
CA SER A 150 5.89 -24.63 1.34
C SER A 150 6.46 -24.10 2.66
N THR A 151 6.66 -22.79 2.84
CA THR A 151 7.30 -22.24 4.05
C THR A 151 6.31 -22.00 5.19
N GLY A 152 5.02 -21.87 4.89
CA GLY A 152 3.99 -21.53 5.87
C GLY A 152 3.84 -20.02 6.10
N PRO A 153 2.88 -19.60 6.95
CA PRO A 153 2.56 -18.20 7.22
C PRO A 153 3.75 -17.43 7.78
N PHE A 154 3.83 -16.13 7.48
CA PHE A 154 4.91 -15.25 7.96
C PHE A 154 6.32 -15.83 7.72
N ALA A 155 6.62 -16.27 6.49
CA ALA A 155 7.89 -16.90 6.13
C ALA A 155 8.29 -18.13 7.00
N GLY A 156 7.31 -18.81 7.59
CA GLY A 156 7.50 -20.00 8.45
C GLY A 156 7.68 -19.70 9.93
N PHE A 157 7.42 -18.47 10.37
CA PHE A 157 7.22 -18.18 11.79
C PHE A 157 5.83 -18.60 12.28
N GLY A 158 4.81 -18.53 11.43
CA GLY A 158 3.44 -18.88 11.81
C GLY A 158 3.12 -20.37 11.64
N ASP A 159 2.23 -20.90 12.47
CA ASP A 159 1.67 -22.24 12.29
C ASP A 159 0.60 -22.28 11.21
N LEU A 160 0.55 -23.38 10.46
CA LEU A 160 -0.49 -23.58 9.45
C LEU A 160 -1.89 -23.80 10.07
N SER A 161 -1.95 -24.31 11.30
CA SER A 161 -3.21 -24.63 11.99
C SER A 161 -4.05 -23.40 12.31
N ASP A 162 -3.40 -22.27 12.58
CA ASP A 162 -4.04 -20.99 12.94
C ASP A 162 -3.66 -19.84 12.00
N LEU A 163 -3.00 -20.16 10.88
CA LEU A 163 -2.49 -19.21 9.88
C LEU A 163 -1.47 -18.20 10.47
N GLY A 164 -0.81 -18.53 11.59
CA GLY A 164 0.16 -17.66 12.26
C GLY A 164 -0.46 -16.63 13.21
N LEU A 165 -1.71 -16.80 13.63
CA LEU A 165 -2.38 -15.86 14.54
C LEU A 165 -1.71 -15.81 15.92
N ALA A 166 -1.31 -16.96 16.48
CA ALA A 166 -0.58 -17.04 17.74
C ALA A 166 0.76 -16.30 17.66
N PHE A 167 1.48 -16.47 16.55
CA PHE A 167 2.73 -15.74 16.29
C PHE A 167 2.52 -14.22 16.34
N VAL A 168 1.54 -13.68 15.61
CA VAL A 168 1.31 -12.22 15.63
C VAL A 168 0.88 -11.73 17.02
N ARG A 169 0.07 -12.51 17.74
CA ARG A 169 -0.33 -12.17 19.12
C ARG A 169 0.88 -12.14 20.05
N GLN A 170 1.82 -13.07 19.87
CA GLN A 170 3.05 -13.08 20.65
C GLN A 170 3.92 -11.86 20.34
N VAL A 171 4.11 -11.53 19.06
CA VAL A 171 4.87 -10.33 18.68
C VAL A 171 4.22 -9.07 19.24
N LYS A 172 2.89 -8.97 19.20
CA LYS A 172 2.16 -7.88 19.83
C LYS A 172 2.39 -7.81 21.34
N LEU A 173 2.39 -8.94 22.04
CA LEU A 173 2.67 -9.00 23.47
C LEU A 173 4.09 -8.52 23.77
N TRP A 174 5.09 -9.05 23.06
CA TRP A 174 6.48 -8.63 23.22
C TRP A 174 6.66 -7.15 22.93
N TYR A 175 6.05 -6.63 21.87
CA TYR A 175 6.08 -5.22 21.54
C TYR A 175 5.55 -4.36 22.69
N VAL A 176 4.40 -4.71 23.29
CA VAL A 176 3.81 -3.98 24.42
C VAL A 176 4.69 -4.05 25.69
N LEU A 177 5.31 -5.20 25.95
CA LEU A 177 6.11 -5.41 27.16
C LEU A 177 7.49 -4.77 27.08
N THR A 178 8.14 -4.87 25.91
CA THR A 178 9.55 -4.50 25.72
C THR A 178 9.73 -3.14 25.07
N ASN A 179 8.70 -2.62 24.42
CA ASN A 179 8.76 -1.43 23.55
C ASN A 179 9.78 -1.57 22.39
N GLU A 180 10.11 -2.81 22.00
CA GLU A 180 11.07 -3.10 20.94
C GLU A 180 10.44 -2.86 19.56
N ALA A 181 10.66 -1.66 19.00
CA ALA A 181 10.09 -1.27 17.71
C ALA A 181 10.62 -2.12 16.54
N ALA A 182 11.81 -2.74 16.66
CA ALA A 182 12.36 -3.62 15.62
C ALA A 182 11.46 -4.84 15.32
N LEU A 183 10.60 -5.25 16.26
CA LEU A 183 9.59 -6.29 16.05
C LEU A 183 8.58 -5.94 14.95
N LEU A 184 8.29 -4.65 14.74
CA LEU A 184 7.41 -4.20 13.65
C LEU A 184 8.08 -4.39 12.29
N SER A 185 9.38 -4.09 12.21
CA SER A 185 10.19 -4.32 11.00
C SER A 185 10.38 -5.81 10.71
N MET A 186 10.58 -6.63 11.75
CA MET A 186 10.55 -8.09 11.66
C MET A 186 9.24 -8.58 11.00
N LEU A 187 8.10 -8.12 11.51
CA LEU A 187 6.79 -8.47 10.93
C LEU A 187 6.62 -7.92 9.52
N ALA A 188 7.15 -6.74 9.22
CA ALA A 188 7.12 -6.18 7.87
C ALA A 188 7.79 -7.13 6.88
N HIS A 189 9.02 -7.58 7.16
CA HIS A 189 9.73 -8.51 6.29
C HIS A 189 9.10 -9.91 6.23
N ALA A 190 8.53 -10.39 7.34
CA ALA A 190 7.88 -11.71 7.37
C ALA A 190 6.51 -11.73 6.66
N THR A 191 5.82 -10.58 6.59
CA THR A 191 4.49 -10.47 5.96
C THR A 191 4.63 -10.40 4.45
N THR A 192 4.30 -11.50 3.75
CA THR A 192 4.52 -11.61 2.30
C THR A 192 3.23 -11.85 1.52
N THR A 193 2.15 -12.29 2.18
CA THR A 193 0.87 -12.64 1.56
C THR A 193 -0.30 -11.83 2.09
N VAL A 194 -1.37 -11.71 1.30
CA VAL A 194 -2.63 -11.09 1.75
C VAL A 194 -3.25 -11.85 2.93
N SER A 195 -2.95 -13.16 3.06
CA SER A 195 -3.38 -13.94 4.23
C SER A 195 -2.70 -13.46 5.50
N ASP A 196 -1.37 -13.26 5.45
CA ASP A 196 -0.59 -12.73 6.57
C ASP A 196 -1.16 -11.37 7.01
N VAL A 197 -1.41 -10.45 6.07
CA VAL A 197 -2.01 -9.13 6.36
C VAL A 197 -3.34 -9.29 7.11
N LYS A 198 -4.24 -10.17 6.64
CA LYS A 198 -5.53 -10.38 7.32
C LYS A 198 -5.34 -10.87 8.76
N VAL A 199 -4.39 -11.76 9.00
CA VAL A 199 -4.06 -12.28 10.35
C VAL A 199 -3.50 -11.16 11.23
N THR A 200 -2.67 -10.28 10.67
CA THR A 200 -2.16 -9.08 11.37
C THR A 200 -3.28 -8.16 11.85
N PHE A 201 -4.28 -7.91 11.02
CA PHE A 201 -5.50 -7.17 11.40
C PHE A 201 -6.37 -7.97 12.38
N GLN A 202 -6.47 -9.30 12.25
CA GLN A 202 -7.19 -10.13 13.21
C GLN A 202 -6.60 -10.02 14.63
N ALA A 203 -5.29 -9.83 14.76
CA ALA A 203 -4.60 -9.62 16.02
C ALA A 203 -4.71 -8.17 16.59
N LYS A 204 -5.33 -7.24 15.85
CA LYS A 204 -5.43 -5.81 16.23
C LYS A 204 -4.08 -5.15 16.46
N LEU A 205 -3.05 -5.57 15.73
CA LEU A 205 -1.72 -4.96 15.81
C LEU A 205 -1.66 -3.61 15.06
N PRO A 206 -2.18 -3.47 13.81
CA PRO A 206 -2.16 -2.20 13.10
C PRO A 206 -2.89 -1.08 13.85
N ALA A 207 -4.04 -1.39 14.47
CA ALA A 207 -4.74 -0.43 15.31
C ALA A 207 -3.94 0.02 16.54
N LEU A 208 -3.18 -0.88 17.18
CA LEU A 208 -2.29 -0.52 18.29
C LEU A 208 -1.18 0.42 17.80
N VAL A 209 -0.47 0.02 16.75
CA VAL A 209 0.65 0.79 16.16
C VAL A 209 0.19 2.19 15.72
N CYS A 210 -0.97 2.31 15.07
CA CYS A 210 -1.49 3.62 14.66
C CYS A 210 -1.84 4.52 15.85
N ARG A 211 -2.35 3.94 16.95
CA ARG A 211 -2.68 4.71 18.17
C ARG A 211 -1.42 5.22 18.84
N GLU A 212 -0.42 4.36 19.01
CA GLU A 212 0.85 4.74 19.62
C GLU A 212 1.62 5.74 18.74
N TYR A 213 1.60 5.58 17.42
CA TYR A 213 2.18 6.56 16.49
C TYR A 213 1.62 7.96 16.74
N VAL A 214 0.30 8.09 16.95
CA VAL A 214 -0.34 9.39 17.18
C VAL A 214 -0.08 9.92 18.60
N LEU A 215 -0.14 9.05 19.61
CA LEU A 215 0.12 9.42 21.00
C LEU A 215 1.57 9.89 21.22
N TYR A 216 2.52 9.26 20.54
CA TYR A 216 3.95 9.47 20.71
C TYR A 216 4.60 10.15 19.51
N HIS A 217 3.81 10.89 18.69
CA HIS A 217 4.27 11.51 17.45
C HIS A 217 5.43 12.51 17.61
N GLU A 218 5.75 12.93 18.84
CA GLU A 218 6.87 13.81 19.17
C GLU A 218 8.17 13.04 19.51
N THR A 219 8.13 11.71 19.72
CA THR A 219 9.27 10.86 20.06
C THR A 219 9.71 9.99 18.88
N PHE A 220 10.99 10.04 18.52
CA PHE A 220 11.46 9.75 17.16
C PHE A 220 11.59 8.24 16.80
N ASP A 221 11.89 7.37 17.77
CA ASP A 221 12.40 6.01 17.48
C ASP A 221 11.33 5.04 16.94
N LEU A 222 10.05 5.24 17.30
CA LEU A 222 8.95 4.37 16.87
C LEU A 222 8.53 4.61 15.41
N HIS A 223 8.71 5.84 14.90
CA HIS A 223 8.08 6.27 13.65
C HIS A 223 8.56 5.49 12.44
N TYR A 224 9.86 5.22 12.36
CA TYR A 224 10.44 4.53 11.22
C TYR A 224 9.88 3.10 11.09
N ASN A 225 9.95 2.32 12.17
CA ASN A 225 9.52 0.93 12.18
C ASN A 225 7.99 0.80 12.00
N ALA A 226 7.21 1.70 12.62
CA ALA A 226 5.76 1.74 12.46
C ALA A 226 5.34 2.05 11.02
N VAL A 227 5.96 3.05 10.39
CA VAL A 227 5.67 3.42 8.99
C VAL A 227 6.12 2.30 8.05
N ALA A 228 7.31 1.73 8.24
CA ALA A 228 7.81 0.61 7.43
C ALA A 228 6.85 -0.59 7.49
N PHE A 229 6.38 -0.94 8.69
CA PHE A 229 5.40 -1.99 8.90
C PHE A 229 4.09 -1.72 8.17
N LEU A 230 3.45 -0.57 8.41
CA LEU A 230 2.18 -0.22 7.78
C LEU A 230 2.31 -0.10 6.26
N PHE A 231 3.41 0.45 5.77
CA PHE A 231 3.70 0.57 4.34
C PHE A 231 3.82 -0.80 3.69
N ASN A 232 4.49 -1.77 4.33
CA ASN A 232 4.55 -3.13 3.81
C ASN A 232 3.15 -3.78 3.73
N LEU A 233 2.27 -3.54 4.70
CA LEU A 233 0.88 -4.03 4.62
C LEU A 233 0.16 -3.50 3.36
N VAL A 234 0.37 -2.22 3.01
CA VAL A 234 -0.15 -1.65 1.75
C VAL A 234 0.53 -2.31 0.56
N HIS A 235 1.85 -2.45 0.55
CA HIS A 235 2.56 -3.07 -0.56
C HIS A 235 2.05 -4.49 -0.88
N VAL A 236 1.83 -5.32 0.15
CA VAL A 236 1.30 -6.68 -0.01
C VAL A 236 -0.15 -6.69 -0.53
N LEU A 237 -0.96 -5.70 -0.15
CA LEU A 237 -2.36 -5.59 -0.58
C LEU A 237 -2.52 -5.07 -2.02
N TRP A 238 -1.59 -4.25 -2.52
CA TRP A 238 -1.65 -3.56 -3.82
C TRP A 238 -0.43 -3.85 -4.72
N ARG A 239 0.05 -5.10 -4.77
CA ARG A 239 1.28 -5.60 -5.45
C ARG A 239 1.69 -4.99 -6.81
N ASP A 240 0.79 -4.34 -7.55
CA ASP A 240 1.03 -3.72 -8.87
C ASP A 240 1.36 -2.21 -8.84
N ASP A 241 1.44 -1.57 -7.67
CA ASP A 241 1.75 -0.13 -7.54
C ASP A 241 3.23 0.11 -7.20
N VAL A 242 4.03 0.40 -8.23
CA VAL A 242 5.36 1.03 -8.07
C VAL A 242 5.22 2.53 -8.32
N ALA A 243 4.89 3.24 -7.26
CA ALA A 243 5.58 4.46 -6.89
C ALA A 243 5.26 4.70 -5.41
N ALA A 244 6.23 4.45 -4.53
CA ALA A 244 6.25 5.16 -3.25
C ALA A 244 6.08 6.66 -3.56
N PRO A 245 5.31 7.42 -2.78
CA PRO A 245 5.22 8.87 -2.97
C PRO A 245 6.64 9.43 -3.10
N GLU A 246 6.89 10.20 -4.16
CA GLU A 246 8.18 10.86 -4.42
C GLU A 246 8.63 11.58 -3.15
N SER A 247 9.74 11.11 -2.59
CA SER A 247 10.48 11.63 -1.43
C SER A 247 9.83 12.81 -0.70
N THR A 248 8.80 12.54 0.11
CA THR A 248 8.46 13.47 1.18
C THR A 248 9.29 13.08 2.39
N THR A 249 10.23 13.95 2.76
CA THR A 249 11.21 13.75 3.85
C THR A 249 10.59 13.70 5.26
N ARG A 250 9.25 13.63 5.38
CA ARG A 250 8.53 13.60 6.66
C ARG A 250 7.71 12.32 6.79
N HIS A 251 8.12 11.45 7.72
CA HIS A 251 7.46 10.18 8.04
C HIS A 251 5.95 10.32 8.29
N ASP A 252 5.49 11.46 8.84
CA ASP A 252 4.07 11.69 9.11
C ASP A 252 3.20 11.80 7.85
N GLN A 253 3.76 12.33 6.76
CA GLN A 253 3.07 12.38 5.47
C GLN A 253 2.93 10.97 4.87
N ILE A 254 3.91 10.10 5.09
CA ILE A 254 3.86 8.69 4.69
C ILE A 254 2.84 7.95 5.56
N PHE A 255 2.82 8.18 6.87
CA PHE A 255 1.83 7.62 7.78
C PHE A 255 0.40 7.93 7.34
N GLY A 256 0.08 9.22 7.12
CA GLY A 256 -1.25 9.64 6.68
C GLY A 256 -1.65 9.00 5.34
N HIS A 257 -0.73 8.94 4.39
CA HIS A 257 -0.94 8.25 3.12
C HIS A 257 -1.29 6.76 3.31
N VAL A 258 -0.46 6.04 4.07
CA VAL A 258 -0.59 4.59 4.30
C VAL A 258 -1.88 4.25 5.06
N VAL A 259 -2.21 5.00 6.11
CA VAL A 259 -3.48 4.83 6.85
C VAL A 259 -4.68 4.96 5.92
N LEU A 260 -4.70 5.99 5.07
CA LEU A 260 -5.81 6.21 4.14
C LEU A 260 -5.85 5.17 3.02
N ARG A 261 -4.70 4.67 2.55
CA ARG A 261 -4.63 3.52 1.63
C ARG A 261 -5.24 2.27 2.27
N LEU A 262 -4.90 1.96 3.53
CA LEU A 262 -5.48 0.82 4.23
C LEU A 262 -7.00 0.96 4.40
N CYS A 263 -7.52 2.17 4.65
CA CYS A 263 -8.97 2.44 4.65
C CYS A 263 -9.65 2.06 3.33
N LEU A 264 -8.98 2.26 2.18
CA LEU A 264 -9.48 1.95 0.84
C LEU A 264 -9.40 0.46 0.48
N SER A 265 -8.95 -0.41 1.40
CA SER A 265 -8.85 -1.84 1.14
C SER A 265 -10.20 -2.46 0.75
N LYS A 266 -10.17 -3.42 -0.17
CA LYS A 266 -11.34 -4.26 -0.50
C LYS A 266 -11.66 -5.30 0.58
N HIS A 267 -10.74 -5.57 1.50
CA HIS A 267 -10.90 -6.60 2.51
C HIS A 267 -11.59 -6.08 3.77
N LYS A 268 -12.73 -6.69 4.13
CA LYS A 268 -13.54 -6.30 5.29
C LYS A 268 -12.76 -6.15 6.59
N ILE A 269 -11.90 -7.12 6.90
CA ILE A 269 -11.12 -7.10 8.13
C ILE A 269 -10.18 -5.89 8.22
N VAL A 270 -9.67 -5.41 7.09
CA VAL A 270 -8.76 -4.26 7.01
C VAL A 270 -9.54 -2.97 7.18
N TRP A 271 -10.49 -2.67 6.28
CA TRP A 271 -11.18 -1.38 6.31
C TRP A 271 -12.05 -1.19 7.57
N SER A 272 -12.60 -2.28 8.15
CA SER A 272 -13.44 -2.16 9.36
C SER A 272 -12.63 -1.79 10.60
N GLU A 273 -11.37 -2.24 10.68
CA GLU A 273 -10.44 -1.83 11.74
C GLU A 273 -9.93 -0.43 11.49
N MET A 274 -9.50 -0.13 10.26
CA MET A 274 -9.00 1.20 9.91
C MET A 274 -10.05 2.29 10.07
N ARG A 275 -11.34 1.96 9.94
CA ARG A 275 -12.44 2.86 10.33
C ARG A 275 -12.31 3.32 11.78
N GLY A 276 -12.11 2.38 12.71
CA GLY A 276 -11.97 2.70 14.14
C GLY A 276 -10.65 3.41 14.46
N VAL A 277 -9.60 3.13 13.70
CA VAL A 277 -8.34 3.89 13.77
C VAL A 277 -8.58 5.34 13.34
N LEU A 278 -9.17 5.55 12.17
CA LEU A 278 -9.40 6.88 11.61
C LEU A 278 -10.33 7.72 12.50
N GLU A 279 -11.41 7.12 13.01
CA GLU A 279 -12.28 7.75 13.99
C GLU A 279 -11.51 8.17 15.25
N HIS A 280 -10.69 7.27 15.81
CA HIS A 280 -9.89 7.58 16.98
C HIS A 280 -8.92 8.74 16.73
N ILE A 281 -8.18 8.75 15.62
CA ILE A 281 -7.24 9.82 15.29
C ILE A 281 -7.97 11.17 15.22
N VAL A 282 -9.11 11.23 14.55
CA VAL A 282 -9.90 12.47 14.40
C VAL A 282 -10.45 12.95 15.75
N THR A 283 -10.91 12.04 16.60
CA THR A 283 -11.51 12.40 17.90
C THR A 283 -10.48 12.73 18.99
N SER A 284 -9.36 12.01 19.03
CA SER A 284 -8.37 12.11 20.10
C SER A 284 -7.22 13.07 19.79
N SER A 285 -6.95 13.35 18.51
CA SER A 285 -5.84 14.20 18.08
C SER A 285 -6.20 15.02 16.83
N PRO A 286 -7.13 15.98 16.94
CA PRO A 286 -7.62 16.75 15.80
C PRO A 286 -6.53 17.55 15.09
N ASP A 287 -5.55 18.08 15.82
CA ASP A 287 -4.42 18.84 15.24
C ASP A 287 -3.52 17.94 14.39
N PHE A 288 -3.25 16.72 14.87
CA PHE A 288 -2.53 15.71 14.09
C PHE A 288 -3.30 15.33 12.83
N ALA A 289 -4.61 15.12 12.94
CA ALA A 289 -5.47 14.82 11.79
C ALA A 289 -5.45 15.96 10.75
N ALA A 290 -5.55 17.21 11.20
CA ALA A 290 -5.49 18.39 10.35
C ALA A 290 -4.14 18.53 9.64
N ALA A 291 -3.03 18.23 10.31
CA ALA A 291 -1.69 18.32 9.73
C ALA A 291 -1.36 17.17 8.76
N ASN A 292 -1.78 15.93 9.08
CA ASN A 292 -1.26 14.73 8.42
C ASN A 292 -2.27 14.00 7.54
N LEU A 293 -3.57 14.16 7.78
CA LEU A 293 -4.63 13.51 6.99
C LEU A 293 -5.28 14.48 5.99
N VAL A 294 -5.58 15.71 6.40
CA VAL A 294 -6.28 16.70 5.53
C VAL A 294 -5.54 16.99 4.22
N PRO A 295 -4.20 17.11 4.20
CA PRO A 295 -3.47 17.34 2.96
C PRO A 295 -3.37 16.13 2.02
N GLN A 296 -3.90 14.96 2.42
CA GLN A 296 -3.71 13.71 1.67
C GLN A 296 -4.76 13.52 0.58
N PRO A 297 -4.36 13.13 -0.65
CA PRO A 297 -5.30 12.98 -1.76
C PRO A 297 -6.29 11.82 -1.59
N HIS A 298 -5.96 10.83 -0.76
CA HIS A 298 -6.82 9.68 -0.50
C HIS A 298 -7.94 9.96 0.50
N LEU A 299 -7.91 11.10 1.22
CA LEU A 299 -8.80 11.33 2.36
C LEU A 299 -10.29 11.29 2.00
N ARG A 300 -10.70 12.09 1.00
CA ARG A 300 -12.10 12.10 0.52
C ARG A 300 -12.55 10.70 0.05
N GLY A 301 -11.65 9.98 -0.61
CA GLY A 301 -11.90 8.61 -1.06
C GLY A 301 -12.12 7.65 0.11
N ALA A 302 -11.24 7.68 1.10
CA ALA A 302 -11.31 6.82 2.27
C ALA A 302 -12.61 7.07 3.07
N VAL A 303 -12.96 8.33 3.29
CA VAL A 303 -14.21 8.72 3.97
C VAL A 303 -15.43 8.19 3.21
N ALA A 304 -15.51 8.44 1.90
CA ALA A 304 -16.64 7.99 1.10
C ALA A 304 -16.74 6.44 1.05
N HIS A 305 -15.61 5.76 0.93
CA HIS A 305 -15.55 4.30 0.94
C HIS A 305 -16.04 3.72 2.28
N LEU A 306 -15.62 4.28 3.40
CA LEU A 306 -16.06 3.83 4.74
C LEU A 306 -17.54 4.11 4.97
N ALA A 307 -18.02 5.31 4.59
CA ALA A 307 -19.44 5.68 4.68
C ALA A 307 -20.34 4.78 3.83
N ALA A 308 -19.86 4.33 2.67
CA ALA A 308 -20.58 3.37 1.82
C ALA A 308 -20.73 1.97 2.44
N LYS A 309 -19.90 1.62 3.43
CA LYS A 309 -19.90 0.29 4.08
C LYS A 309 -20.54 0.29 5.47
N SER A 310 -20.77 1.45 6.07
CA SER A 310 -21.34 1.57 7.43
C SER A 310 -22.05 2.90 7.62
N HIS A 311 -23.23 2.87 8.24
CA HIS A 311 -24.02 4.06 8.55
C HIS A 311 -23.50 4.85 9.76
N ASP A 312 -22.68 4.24 10.62
CA ASP A 312 -22.20 4.83 11.88
C ASP A 312 -21.06 5.85 11.70
N VAL A 313 -20.63 6.09 10.45
CA VAL A 313 -19.42 6.89 10.13
C VAL A 313 -19.73 8.40 10.08
N ALA A 314 -21.00 8.81 10.15
CA ALA A 314 -21.47 10.12 9.68
C ALA A 314 -20.98 11.36 10.46
N ALA A 315 -20.70 11.25 11.77
CA ALA A 315 -20.44 12.42 12.60
C ALA A 315 -19.04 13.02 12.37
N TRP A 316 -17.98 12.21 12.49
CA TRP A 316 -16.59 12.69 12.36
C TRP A 316 -16.21 12.96 10.89
N THR A 317 -16.84 12.29 9.93
CA THR A 317 -16.55 12.48 8.49
C THR A 317 -16.93 13.86 8.00
N THR A 318 -18.04 14.40 8.48
CA THR A 318 -18.53 15.72 8.03
C THR A 318 -17.55 16.82 8.43
N SER A 319 -17.04 16.77 9.65
CA SER A 319 -16.00 17.69 10.12
C SER A 319 -14.74 17.59 9.26
N LEU A 320 -14.27 16.36 9.00
CA LEU A 320 -13.05 16.11 8.25
C LEU A 320 -13.15 16.58 6.78
N LEU A 321 -14.30 16.36 6.13
CA LEU A 321 -14.54 16.85 4.77
C LEU A 321 -14.59 18.38 4.71
N GLY A 322 -15.22 19.03 5.69
CA GLY A 322 -15.21 20.50 5.78
C GLY A 322 -13.79 21.08 5.97
N GLN A 323 -12.90 20.38 6.67
CA GLN A 323 -11.50 20.76 6.78
C GLN A 323 -10.76 20.63 5.44
N VAL A 324 -11.04 19.58 4.65
CA VAL A 324 -10.48 19.45 3.30
C VAL A 324 -10.93 20.61 2.41
N ASP A 325 -12.22 20.95 2.42
CA ASP A 325 -12.75 22.06 1.63
C ASP A 325 -12.08 23.39 2.01
N THR A 326 -11.90 23.62 3.31
CA THR A 326 -11.20 24.80 3.84
C THR A 326 -9.74 24.82 3.40
N PHE A 327 -9.03 23.69 3.52
CA PHE A 327 -7.63 23.55 3.13
C PHE A 327 -7.41 23.80 1.63
N GLU A 328 -8.22 23.19 0.76
CA GLU A 328 -8.17 23.42 -0.69
C GLU A 328 -8.43 24.89 -1.04
N THR A 329 -9.40 25.52 -0.37
CA THR A 329 -9.74 26.93 -0.60
C THR A 329 -8.63 27.88 -0.16
N VAL A 330 -8.09 27.69 1.05
CA VAL A 330 -7.03 28.55 1.64
C VAL A 330 -5.74 28.45 0.83
N HIS A 331 -5.34 27.24 0.46
CA HIS A 331 -4.10 27.03 -0.30
C HIS A 331 -4.27 27.15 -1.81
N ARG A 332 -5.51 27.28 -2.31
CA ARG A 332 -5.84 27.32 -3.74
C ARG A 332 -5.27 26.13 -4.50
N ILE A 333 -5.39 24.95 -3.91
CA ILE A 333 -4.93 23.69 -4.49
C ILE A 333 -6.09 22.71 -4.61
N ASN A 334 -5.95 21.77 -5.55
CA ASN A 334 -6.77 20.58 -5.62
C ASN A 334 -5.90 19.40 -5.17
N VAL A 335 -6.23 18.76 -4.04
CA VAL A 335 -5.33 17.74 -3.46
C VAL A 335 -5.17 16.53 -4.38
N ILE A 336 -6.22 16.17 -5.13
CA ILE A 336 -6.18 15.08 -6.11
C ILE A 336 -5.65 15.53 -7.50
N GLN A 337 -5.20 16.77 -7.62
CA GLN A 337 -4.61 17.38 -8.81
C GLN A 337 -5.49 17.27 -10.07
N LEU A 338 -6.80 17.47 -9.91
CA LEU A 338 -7.73 17.51 -11.03
C LEU A 338 -7.44 18.74 -11.92
N PRO A 339 -7.21 18.57 -13.23
CA PRO A 339 -6.92 19.70 -14.11
C PRO A 339 -8.16 20.56 -14.36
N SER A 340 -7.94 21.81 -14.73
CA SER A 340 -9.02 22.71 -15.16
C SER A 340 -9.62 22.23 -16.48
N LEU A 341 -10.93 22.43 -16.63
CA LEU A 341 -11.65 22.10 -17.85
C LEU A 341 -11.28 23.08 -18.96
N GLN A 342 -10.63 22.60 -20.01
CA GLN A 342 -10.31 23.39 -21.20
C GLN A 342 -11.54 23.44 -22.12
N ILE A 343 -11.87 24.62 -22.63
CA ILE A 343 -13.14 24.88 -23.36
C ILE A 343 -12.91 24.98 -24.88
N ASP A 344 -11.69 25.31 -25.31
CA ASP A 344 -11.33 25.71 -26.66
C ASP A 344 -10.56 24.64 -27.46
N LEU A 345 -10.71 23.37 -27.08
CA LEU A 345 -10.03 22.25 -27.72
C LEU A 345 -10.65 21.89 -29.08
N THR A 346 -9.79 21.46 -30.01
CA THR A 346 -10.27 20.72 -31.19
C THR A 346 -10.81 19.35 -30.75
N LEU A 347 -11.68 18.73 -31.55
CA LEU A 347 -12.21 17.39 -31.23
C LEU A 347 -11.09 16.34 -31.05
N ARG A 348 -10.01 16.45 -31.83
CA ARG A 348 -8.85 15.57 -31.72
C ARG A 348 -8.12 15.76 -30.39
N ASP A 349 -7.79 17.00 -30.05
CA ASP A 349 -7.10 17.31 -28.79
C ASP A 349 -7.96 16.92 -27.57
N ALA A 350 -9.29 17.11 -27.68
CA ALA A 350 -10.23 16.69 -26.64
C ALA A 350 -10.21 15.18 -26.40
N VAL A 351 -10.09 14.36 -27.45
CA VAL A 351 -9.94 12.89 -27.34
C VAL A 351 -8.62 12.53 -26.66
N ASP A 352 -7.51 13.20 -27.02
CA ASP A 352 -6.20 12.95 -26.42
C ASP A 352 -6.18 13.32 -24.93
N VAL A 353 -6.74 14.48 -24.57
CA VAL A 353 -6.89 14.93 -23.18
C VAL A 353 -7.80 13.98 -22.39
N ALA A 354 -8.96 13.63 -22.92
CA ALA A 354 -9.89 12.71 -22.26
C ALA A 354 -9.30 11.30 -22.08
N THR A 355 -8.47 10.84 -23.01
CA THR A 355 -7.75 9.55 -22.91
C THR A 355 -6.70 9.59 -21.80
N THR A 356 -5.98 10.70 -21.67
CA THR A 356 -5.03 10.93 -20.57
C THR A 356 -5.75 10.96 -19.22
N LEU A 357 -6.86 11.69 -19.13
CA LEU A 357 -7.70 11.74 -17.93
C LEU A 357 -8.26 10.38 -17.54
N LYS A 358 -8.71 9.57 -18.52
CA LYS A 358 -9.12 8.18 -18.28
C LYS A 358 -7.99 7.36 -17.68
N THR A 359 -6.78 7.50 -18.20
CA THR A 359 -5.60 6.76 -17.72
C THR A 359 -5.26 7.13 -16.28
N THR A 360 -5.28 8.42 -15.94
CA THR A 360 -5.12 8.89 -14.55
C THR A 360 -6.25 8.41 -13.65
N GLY A 361 -7.51 8.44 -14.11
CA GLY A 361 -8.65 7.89 -13.39
C GLY A 361 -8.51 6.39 -13.12
N ASN A 362 -8.01 5.61 -14.09
CA ASN A 362 -7.73 4.19 -13.93
C ASN A 362 -6.63 3.92 -12.88
N ARG A 363 -5.65 4.82 -12.73
CA ARG A 363 -4.66 4.74 -11.64
C ARG A 363 -5.35 4.89 -10.28
N TRP A 364 -6.14 5.96 -10.09
CA TRP A 364 -6.92 6.14 -8.86
C TRP A 364 -7.89 4.99 -8.58
N PHE A 365 -8.44 4.36 -9.63
CA PHE A 365 -9.31 3.20 -9.51
C PHE A 365 -8.55 1.99 -8.96
N ARG A 366 -7.33 1.72 -9.47
CA ARG A 366 -6.45 0.65 -8.95
C ARG A 366 -6.02 0.91 -7.50
N ASP A 367 -5.83 2.18 -7.15
CA ASP A 367 -5.58 2.62 -5.77
C ASP A 367 -6.78 2.42 -4.83
N GLY A 368 -7.95 2.03 -5.35
CA GLY A 368 -9.21 1.92 -4.60
C GLY A 368 -9.89 3.25 -4.31
N ASN A 369 -9.32 4.39 -4.74
CA ASN A 369 -9.91 5.71 -4.54
C ASN A 369 -10.95 6.00 -5.64
N TYR A 370 -12.13 5.38 -5.52
CA TYR A 370 -13.22 5.51 -6.49
C TYR A 370 -13.76 6.94 -6.61
N THR A 371 -13.66 7.75 -5.55
CA THR A 371 -14.06 9.17 -5.56
C THR A 371 -13.17 10.02 -6.46
N ALA A 372 -11.85 9.87 -6.32
CA ALA A 372 -10.90 10.55 -7.21
C ALA A 372 -11.02 10.04 -8.64
N ALA A 373 -11.06 8.71 -8.84
CA ALA A 373 -11.21 8.09 -10.15
C ALA A 373 -12.44 8.63 -10.91
N ARG A 374 -13.60 8.66 -10.24
CA ARG A 374 -14.83 9.22 -10.81
C ARG A 374 -14.69 10.70 -11.19
N SER A 375 -13.96 11.49 -10.39
CA SER A 375 -13.74 12.91 -10.69
C SER A 375 -12.98 13.07 -12.01
N PHE A 376 -11.94 12.27 -12.24
CA PHE A 376 -11.21 12.25 -13.52
C PHE A 376 -12.07 11.78 -14.69
N TYR A 377 -12.87 10.72 -14.52
CA TYR A 377 -13.78 10.28 -15.59
C TYR A 377 -14.83 11.33 -15.94
N ARG A 378 -15.36 12.04 -14.93
CA ARG A 378 -16.32 13.12 -15.14
C ARG A 378 -15.70 14.28 -15.91
N VAL A 379 -14.48 14.71 -15.56
CA VAL A 379 -13.79 15.77 -16.30
C VAL A 379 -13.48 15.32 -17.73
N ALA A 380 -13.13 14.06 -17.95
CA ALA A 380 -12.93 13.52 -19.30
C ALA A 380 -14.22 13.59 -20.14
N LEU A 381 -15.37 13.19 -19.57
CA LEU A 381 -16.67 13.33 -20.23
C LEU A 381 -17.01 14.80 -20.52
N SER A 382 -16.83 15.68 -19.53
CA SER A 382 -17.05 17.12 -19.72
C SER A 382 -16.14 17.70 -20.79
N THR A 383 -14.90 17.26 -20.91
CA THR A 383 -13.95 17.71 -21.94
C THR A 383 -14.48 17.37 -23.33
N LEU A 384 -14.98 16.15 -23.53
CA LEU A 384 -15.58 15.74 -24.81
C LEU A 384 -16.85 16.55 -25.11
N THR A 385 -17.77 16.67 -24.15
CA THR A 385 -19.04 17.40 -24.33
C THR A 385 -18.85 18.88 -24.59
N VAL A 386 -17.96 19.55 -23.85
CA VAL A 386 -17.68 20.98 -24.03
C VAL A 386 -16.98 21.22 -25.36
N SER A 387 -16.03 20.36 -25.75
CA SER A 387 -15.34 20.49 -27.03
C SER A 387 -16.29 20.30 -28.21
N GLU A 388 -17.23 19.36 -28.14
CA GLU A 388 -18.29 19.23 -29.16
C GLU A 388 -19.17 20.47 -29.24
N ALA A 389 -19.65 20.97 -28.10
CA ALA A 389 -20.47 22.17 -28.06
C ALA A 389 -19.72 23.39 -28.62
N PHE A 390 -18.44 23.55 -28.26
CA PHE A 390 -17.58 24.61 -28.76
C PHE A 390 -17.37 24.51 -30.28
N ASN A 391 -17.04 23.31 -30.79
CA ASN A 391 -16.84 23.09 -32.23
C ASN A 391 -18.15 23.22 -33.03
N ALA A 392 -19.30 22.85 -32.45
CA ALA A 392 -20.63 23.08 -33.06
C ALA A 392 -21.02 24.56 -33.07
N SER A 393 -20.58 25.32 -32.06
CA SER A 393 -20.85 26.77 -31.94
C SER A 393 -19.92 27.65 -32.78
N ARG A 394 -18.80 27.09 -33.28
CA ARG A 394 -17.90 27.82 -34.18
C ARG A 394 -18.64 28.14 -35.47
N ARG A 395 -18.73 29.44 -35.78
CA ARG A 395 -19.12 29.89 -37.13
C ARG A 395 -18.20 29.20 -38.15
N PRO A 396 -18.71 28.79 -39.32
CA PRO A 396 -17.86 28.26 -40.37
C PRO A 396 -16.84 29.34 -40.76
N THR A 397 -15.62 29.30 -40.24
CA THR A 397 -14.52 30.14 -40.72
C THR A 397 -14.02 29.53 -42.00
N ALA A 398 -14.65 29.86 -43.14
CA ALA A 398 -14.25 29.44 -44.49
C ALA A 398 -13.80 27.97 -44.63
N VAL A 399 -14.29 27.08 -43.74
CA VAL A 399 -14.10 25.64 -43.88
C VAL A 399 -15.13 25.24 -44.92
N LYS A 400 -14.66 24.78 -46.08
CA LYS A 400 -15.51 24.24 -47.14
C LYS A 400 -16.40 23.16 -46.54
N LEU A 401 -17.70 23.44 -46.43
CA LEU A 401 -18.70 22.38 -46.30
C LEU A 401 -18.49 21.41 -47.46
N THR A 402 -18.63 20.12 -47.22
CA THR A 402 -18.57 19.10 -48.28
C THR A 402 -19.82 18.26 -48.21
N VAL A 403 -20.23 17.73 -49.36
CA VAL A 403 -21.37 16.82 -49.48
C VAL A 403 -21.24 15.68 -48.47
N GLY A 404 -22.33 15.38 -47.77
CA GLY A 404 -22.42 14.38 -46.70
C GLY A 404 -22.16 14.92 -45.29
N HIS A 405 -21.84 16.21 -45.09
CA HIS A 405 -21.73 16.77 -43.73
C HIS A 405 -23.11 16.93 -43.08
N PRO A 406 -23.29 16.47 -41.83
CA PRO A 406 -24.52 16.73 -41.09
C PRO A 406 -24.54 18.17 -40.60
N VAL A 407 -25.71 18.80 -40.73
CA VAL A 407 -25.92 20.21 -40.42
C VAL A 407 -27.30 20.43 -39.79
N LYS A 408 -27.43 21.55 -39.07
CA LYS A 408 -28.71 22.11 -38.64
C LYS A 408 -28.98 23.42 -39.36
N VAL A 409 -30.17 23.55 -39.92
CA VAL A 409 -30.64 24.75 -40.59
C VAL A 409 -31.93 25.21 -39.92
N GLN A 410 -32.05 26.52 -39.70
CA GLN A 410 -33.28 27.10 -39.17
C GLN A 410 -34.29 27.31 -40.30
N GLN A 411 -35.41 26.60 -40.26
CA GLN A 411 -36.58 26.85 -41.12
C GLN A 411 -37.73 27.43 -40.29
N GLY A 412 -38.06 28.69 -40.55
CA GLY A 412 -39.03 29.42 -39.73
C GLY A 412 -38.56 29.54 -38.29
N THR A 413 -39.31 28.95 -37.34
CA THR A 413 -38.95 28.90 -35.92
C THR A 413 -38.27 27.60 -35.49
N ALA A 414 -38.23 26.58 -36.35
CA ALA A 414 -37.72 25.26 -36.02
C ALA A 414 -36.29 25.05 -36.57
N TRP A 415 -35.47 24.32 -35.81
CA TRP A 415 -34.17 23.84 -36.27
C TRP A 415 -34.33 22.42 -36.80
N LEU A 416 -34.03 22.22 -38.09
CA LEU A 416 -34.10 20.92 -38.75
C LEU A 416 -32.69 20.37 -38.96
N VAL A 417 -32.55 19.05 -38.77
CA VAL A 417 -31.32 18.29 -39.00
C VAL A 417 -31.36 17.69 -40.40
N GLY A 418 -30.25 17.82 -41.13
CA GLY A 418 -30.10 17.23 -42.45
C GLY A 418 -28.64 17.03 -42.82
N MET A 419 -28.42 16.50 -44.02
CA MET A 419 -27.10 16.36 -44.62
C MET A 419 -26.95 17.30 -45.80
N VAL A 420 -25.76 17.86 -45.97
CA VAL A 420 -25.40 18.64 -47.16
C VAL A 420 -25.44 17.72 -48.37
N SER A 421 -26.33 17.98 -49.32
CA SER A 421 -26.49 17.22 -50.57
C SER A 421 -25.65 17.81 -51.70
N ASP A 422 -25.47 19.14 -51.74
CA ASP A 422 -24.59 19.83 -52.69
C ASP A 422 -23.97 21.10 -52.08
N VAL A 423 -22.85 21.56 -52.63
CA VAL A 423 -22.10 22.73 -52.16
C VAL A 423 -21.77 23.67 -53.31
N ASN A 424 -22.37 24.85 -53.28
CA ASN A 424 -22.05 25.98 -54.15
C ASN A 424 -21.32 27.07 -53.35
N GLU A 425 -20.61 27.99 -54.02
CA GLU A 425 -19.64 28.91 -53.41
C GLU A 425 -20.04 29.48 -52.03
N ASP A 426 -21.22 30.12 -51.94
CA ASP A 426 -21.73 30.75 -50.71
C ASP A 426 -23.02 30.10 -50.16
N VAL A 427 -23.50 29.03 -50.78
CA VAL A 427 -24.78 28.37 -50.45
C VAL A 427 -24.67 26.85 -50.52
N VAL A 428 -25.45 26.15 -49.71
CA VAL A 428 -25.49 24.68 -49.69
C VAL A 428 -26.91 24.17 -49.81
N ASP A 429 -27.06 23.02 -50.44
CA ASP A 429 -28.32 22.27 -50.47
C ASP A 429 -28.31 21.28 -49.32
N VAL A 430 -29.42 21.17 -48.58
CA VAL A 430 -29.53 20.33 -47.39
C VAL A 430 -30.74 19.42 -47.51
N MET A 431 -30.51 18.11 -47.47
CA MET A 431 -31.55 17.09 -47.40
C MET A 431 -31.81 16.74 -45.94
N PHE A 432 -33.02 17.00 -45.45
CA PHE A 432 -33.42 16.76 -44.07
C PHE A 432 -33.90 15.33 -43.85
N ASP A 433 -33.81 14.87 -42.59
CA ASP A 433 -34.19 13.50 -42.20
C ASP A 433 -35.68 13.17 -42.43
N ASN A 434 -36.53 14.19 -42.56
CA ASN A 434 -37.95 14.05 -42.87
C ASN A 434 -38.24 13.88 -44.38
N GLY A 435 -37.19 13.76 -45.20
CA GLY A 435 -37.29 13.62 -46.65
C GLY A 435 -37.57 14.92 -47.40
N THR A 436 -37.51 16.08 -46.73
CA THR A 436 -37.60 17.40 -47.40
C THR A 436 -36.21 17.93 -47.72
N GLU A 437 -36.11 18.79 -48.72
CA GLU A 437 -34.85 19.42 -49.13
C GLU A 437 -34.97 20.94 -48.98
N ALA A 438 -33.86 21.59 -48.66
CA ALA A 438 -33.71 23.04 -48.76
C ALA A 438 -32.55 23.37 -49.69
N ASP A 439 -32.89 24.03 -50.78
CA ASP A 439 -31.92 24.48 -51.78
C ASP A 439 -31.38 25.86 -51.43
N ASN A 440 -30.11 26.10 -51.75
CA ASN A 440 -29.40 27.37 -51.65
C ASN A 440 -29.43 28.00 -50.25
N VAL A 441 -29.26 27.20 -49.19
CA VAL A 441 -29.14 27.69 -47.81
C VAL A 441 -27.83 28.46 -47.67
N PRO A 442 -27.86 29.77 -47.31
CA PRO A 442 -26.63 30.52 -47.10
C PRO A 442 -25.77 29.90 -46.01
N ILE A 443 -24.46 29.73 -46.27
CA ILE A 443 -23.53 29.05 -45.34
C ILE A 443 -23.56 29.66 -43.93
N HIS A 444 -23.77 30.98 -43.81
CA HIS A 444 -23.88 31.67 -42.52
C HIS A 444 -25.11 31.29 -41.68
N LYS A 445 -26.11 30.62 -42.26
CA LYS A 445 -27.32 30.11 -41.57
C LYS A 445 -27.20 28.63 -41.21
N VAL A 446 -26.15 27.96 -41.66
CA VAL A 446 -25.90 26.54 -41.45
C VAL A 446 -25.06 26.37 -40.19
N HIS A 447 -25.54 25.54 -39.27
CA HIS A 447 -24.78 25.13 -38.09
C HIS A 447 -24.26 23.72 -38.32
N MET A 448 -22.95 23.52 -38.31
CA MET A 448 -22.39 22.18 -38.45
C MET A 448 -22.77 21.33 -37.23
N LEU A 449 -23.25 20.13 -37.49
CA LEU A 449 -23.35 19.13 -36.44
C LEU A 449 -21.98 18.45 -36.31
N PRO A 450 -21.49 18.26 -35.07
CA PRO A 450 -20.33 17.42 -34.87
C PRO A 450 -20.69 16.00 -35.32
N VAL A 451 -19.96 15.47 -36.30
CA VAL A 451 -20.01 14.04 -36.60
C VAL A 451 -19.35 13.33 -35.43
N GLU A 452 -20.14 12.61 -34.63
CA GLU A 452 -19.58 11.78 -33.56
C GLU A 452 -18.71 10.70 -34.22
N THR A 453 -17.40 10.81 -34.03
CA THR A 453 -16.48 9.77 -34.51
C THR A 453 -16.62 8.53 -33.63
N SER A 454 -16.46 7.33 -34.20
CA SER A 454 -16.50 6.07 -33.42
C SER A 454 -15.57 6.10 -32.20
N ALA A 455 -14.40 6.73 -32.33
CA ALA A 455 -13.45 6.90 -31.23
C ALA A 455 -14.00 7.72 -30.04
N ILE A 456 -14.81 8.75 -30.29
CA ILE A 456 -15.46 9.55 -29.23
C ILE A 456 -16.54 8.72 -28.54
N ALA A 457 -17.38 8.03 -29.31
CA ALA A 457 -18.43 7.15 -28.78
C ALA A 457 -17.84 6.03 -27.89
N ASP A 458 -16.80 5.35 -28.37
CA ASP A 458 -16.09 4.29 -27.62
C ASP A 458 -15.47 4.83 -26.33
N LEU A 459 -14.85 6.02 -26.38
CA LEU A 459 -14.23 6.63 -25.21
C LEU A 459 -15.29 7.04 -24.17
N ARG A 460 -16.41 7.63 -24.60
CA ARG A 460 -17.54 7.96 -23.73
C ARG A 460 -18.11 6.74 -23.03
N LEU A 461 -18.33 5.68 -23.79
CA LEU A 461 -18.78 4.41 -23.27
C LEU A 461 -17.85 3.91 -22.16
N HIS A 462 -16.54 3.85 -22.41
CA HIS A 462 -15.56 3.42 -21.41
C HIS A 462 -15.59 4.30 -20.14
N LEU A 463 -15.69 5.61 -20.29
CA LEU A 463 -15.77 6.55 -19.17
C LEU A 463 -17.06 6.37 -18.35
N CYS A 464 -18.21 6.15 -19.00
CA CYS A 464 -19.47 5.86 -18.34
C CYS A 464 -19.43 4.54 -17.58
N MET A 465 -18.89 3.48 -18.20
CA MET A 465 -18.73 2.16 -17.58
C MET A 465 -17.80 2.20 -16.36
N ASN A 466 -16.67 2.91 -16.47
CA ASN A 466 -15.75 3.06 -15.34
C ASN A 466 -16.34 3.94 -14.22
N SER A 467 -17.10 4.98 -14.57
CA SER A 467 -17.83 5.81 -13.61
C SER A 467 -18.89 4.99 -12.85
N ALA A 468 -19.61 4.11 -13.56
CA ALA A 468 -20.59 3.21 -12.95
C ALA A 468 -19.93 2.23 -11.96
N LYS A 469 -18.76 1.67 -12.30
CA LYS A 469 -17.99 0.82 -11.37
C LYS A 469 -17.60 1.57 -10.10
N CYS A 470 -17.15 2.82 -10.22
CA CYS A 470 -16.87 3.67 -9.06
C CYS A 470 -18.12 3.90 -8.20
N LEU A 471 -19.24 4.28 -8.83
CA LEU A 471 -20.51 4.54 -8.14
C LEU A 471 -21.04 3.31 -7.40
N HIS A 472 -20.97 2.14 -8.02
CA HIS A 472 -21.34 0.88 -7.39
C HIS A 472 -20.45 0.59 -6.18
N ALA A 473 -19.13 0.77 -6.29
CA ALA A 473 -18.21 0.56 -5.18
C ALA A 473 -18.48 1.50 -3.99
N LEU A 474 -18.94 2.73 -4.28
CA LEU A 474 -19.35 3.75 -3.31
C LEU A 474 -20.79 3.58 -2.80
N GLY A 475 -21.50 2.52 -3.17
CA GLY A 475 -22.88 2.27 -2.72
C GLY A 475 -23.96 3.11 -3.42
N CYS A 476 -23.58 3.98 -4.36
CA CYS A 476 -24.49 4.80 -5.18
C CYS A 476 -25.07 3.97 -6.34
N THR A 477 -25.85 2.93 -6.02
CA THR A 477 -26.30 1.94 -7.00
C THR A 477 -27.24 2.54 -8.05
N GLN A 478 -28.09 3.48 -7.67
CA GLN A 478 -29.02 4.13 -8.59
C GLN A 478 -28.29 4.94 -9.67
N ASP A 479 -27.37 5.82 -9.27
CA ASP A 479 -26.53 6.60 -10.18
C ASP A 479 -25.69 5.69 -11.11
N ALA A 480 -25.24 4.53 -10.59
CA ALA A 480 -24.52 3.55 -11.39
C ALA A 480 -25.43 2.97 -12.50
N ILE A 481 -26.68 2.63 -12.17
CA ILE A 481 -27.67 2.15 -13.14
C ILE A 481 -27.94 3.21 -14.21
N GLU A 482 -28.05 4.48 -13.84
CA GLU A 482 -28.24 5.58 -14.81
C GLU A 482 -27.06 5.70 -15.77
N CYS A 483 -25.83 5.66 -15.26
CA CYS A 483 -24.62 5.67 -16.10
C CYS A 483 -24.56 4.48 -17.07
N LEU A 484 -24.95 3.29 -16.60
CA LEU A 484 -25.00 2.08 -17.41
C LEU A 484 -26.12 2.11 -18.45
N THR A 485 -27.29 2.65 -18.09
CA THR A 485 -28.41 2.81 -18.99
C THR A 485 -28.03 3.73 -20.15
N PHE A 486 -27.39 4.85 -19.85
CA PHE A 486 -26.85 5.75 -20.88
C PHE A 486 -25.83 5.02 -21.77
N ALA A 487 -24.87 4.30 -21.19
CA ALA A 487 -23.88 3.52 -21.94
C ALA A 487 -24.54 2.50 -22.92
N LEU A 488 -25.58 1.79 -22.45
CA LEU A 488 -26.29 0.78 -23.24
C LEU A 488 -27.14 1.37 -24.38
N THR A 489 -27.58 2.63 -24.25
CA THR A 489 -28.28 3.33 -25.35
C THR A 489 -27.34 3.64 -26.52
N VAL A 490 -26.03 3.76 -26.26
CA VAL A 490 -25.00 4.06 -27.26
C VAL A 490 -24.44 2.78 -27.90
N SER A 491 -24.29 1.69 -27.13
CA SER A 491 -23.87 0.39 -27.66
C SER A 491 -24.47 -0.78 -26.86
N SER A 492 -25.44 -1.46 -27.48
CA SER A 492 -26.14 -2.61 -26.89
C SER A 492 -25.31 -3.91 -26.89
N GLU A 493 -24.21 -3.97 -27.64
CA GLU A 493 -23.36 -5.16 -27.76
C GLU A 493 -22.51 -5.43 -26.49
N HIS A 494 -22.39 -4.45 -25.59
CA HIS A 494 -21.60 -4.55 -24.36
C HIS A 494 -22.36 -5.10 -23.14
N ILE A 495 -23.60 -5.54 -23.31
CA ILE A 495 -24.39 -6.20 -22.25
C ILE A 495 -23.61 -7.34 -21.56
N PRO A 496 -22.88 -8.23 -22.25
CA PRO A 496 -22.12 -9.30 -21.60
C PRO A 496 -21.03 -8.81 -20.63
N ALA A 497 -20.43 -7.63 -20.90
CA ALA A 497 -19.40 -7.05 -20.05
C ALA A 497 -19.94 -6.56 -18.69
N LEU A 498 -21.26 -6.42 -18.54
CA LEU A 498 -21.93 -6.10 -17.27
C LEU A 498 -22.09 -7.32 -16.35
N TYR A 499 -21.98 -8.54 -16.89
CA TYR A 499 -22.17 -9.78 -16.15
C TYR A 499 -20.85 -10.50 -15.80
N LEU A 500 -19.72 -10.06 -16.36
CA LEU A 500 -18.40 -10.58 -16.02
C LEU A 500 -17.89 -9.93 -14.72
N ARG A 501 -17.82 -10.75 -13.67
CA ARG A 501 -17.38 -10.38 -12.32
C ARG A 501 -15.87 -10.22 -12.21
#